data_AF-A0A7U9R1H8-F1
#
_entry.id   AF-A0A7U9R1H8-F1
#
_cell.length_a   1.000
_cell.length_b   1.000
_cell.length_c   1.000
_cell.angle_alpha   90.00
_cell.angle_beta   90.00
_cell.angle_gamma   90.00
#
_symmetry.space_group_name_H-M   'P 1'
#
loop_
_entity.id
_entity.type
_entity.pdbx_description
1 polymer ?
#
loop_
_entity_poly.entity_id
_entity_poly.type
_entity_poly.pdbx_seq_one_letter_code
_entity_poly.pdbx_strand_id
1 'polypeptide(L)'
;MLKGKEYRLLFTLNALDEIQTKFGGYDNLNEIFNQSNPDWVKDTKWLLTMLINEGLLEEDENAEIMEEQRVGRLIHVGNLAEVQRAIFASFAAGTAGDGENTGETEEEREEVGEMKAGQES
;
A
#
# COMPACT_ATOMS: atom_id res chain seq x y z
N MET A 1 5.14 4.27 10.25
CA MET A 1 5.16 3.86 11.69
C MET A 1 3.77 3.98 12.29
N LEU A 2 3.38 3.10 13.21
CA LEU A 2 2.13 3.21 13.96
C LEU A 2 2.43 3.30 15.47
N LYS A 3 2.09 4.44 16.10
CA LYS A 3 2.38 4.74 17.52
C LYS A 3 3.83 4.47 17.95
N GLY A 4 4.79 4.82 17.09
CA GLY A 4 6.22 4.64 17.38
C GLY A 4 6.73 3.20 17.25
N LYS A 5 5.90 2.27 16.75
CA LYS A 5 6.34 0.94 16.32
C LYS A 5 6.33 0.85 14.79
N GLU A 6 7.36 0.25 14.23
CA GLU A 6 7.41 -0.11 12.82
C GLU A 6 6.67 -1.42 12.58
N TYR A 7 5.90 -1.44 11.51
CA TYR A 7 5.17 -2.61 11.05
C TYR A 7 5.42 -2.74 9.57
N ARG A 8 5.90 -3.92 9.14
CA ARG A 8 6.04 -4.25 7.72
C ARG A 8 4.64 -4.49 7.15
N LEU A 9 4.28 -3.75 6.11
CA LEU A 9 3.07 -4.00 5.34
C LEU A 9 3.45 -4.90 4.17
N LEU A 10 2.93 -6.13 4.15
CA LEU A 10 3.36 -7.12 3.17
C LEU A 10 2.21 -7.59 2.28
N PHE A 11 2.37 -7.43 0.97
CA PHE A 11 1.45 -7.95 -0.04
C PHE A 11 1.87 -9.34 -0.49
N THR A 12 1.57 -10.35 0.33
CA THR A 12 1.78 -11.76 -0.02
C THR A 12 0.73 -12.24 -1.02
N LEU A 13 0.90 -13.45 -1.56
CA LEU A 13 -0.14 -14.06 -2.39
C LEU A 13 -1.46 -14.25 -1.63
N ASN A 14 -1.42 -14.50 -0.32
CA ASN A 14 -2.62 -14.57 0.52
C ASN A 14 -3.33 -13.22 0.59
N ALA A 15 -2.57 -12.14 0.81
CA ALA A 15 -3.10 -10.79 0.81
C ALA A 15 -3.77 -10.43 -0.53
N LEU A 16 -3.10 -10.76 -1.63
CA LEU A 16 -3.60 -10.47 -2.97
C LEU A 16 -4.87 -11.27 -3.30
N ASP A 17 -4.96 -12.54 -2.89
CA ASP A 17 -6.17 -13.36 -3.06
C ASP A 17 -7.38 -12.78 -2.30
N GLU A 18 -7.16 -12.36 -1.06
CA GLU A 18 -8.19 -11.72 -0.24
C GLU A 18 -8.63 -10.36 -0.81
N ILE A 19 -7.68 -9.53 -1.28
CA ILE A 19 -7.98 -8.26 -1.97
C ILE A 19 -8.77 -8.52 -3.25
N GLN A 20 -8.39 -9.53 -4.04
CA GLN A 20 -9.08 -9.89 -5.26
C GLN A 20 -10.51 -10.36 -4.98
N THR A 21 -10.69 -11.19 -3.95
CA THR A 21 -12.00 -11.70 -3.54
C THR A 21 -12.91 -10.57 -3.05
N LYS A 22 -12.37 -9.63 -2.27
CA LYS A 22 -13.17 -8.58 -1.64
C LYS A 22 -13.43 -7.36 -2.55
N PHE A 23 -12.45 -6.98 -3.36
CA PHE A 23 -12.47 -5.73 -4.14
C PHE A 23 -12.37 -5.94 -5.64
N GLY A 24 -12.31 -7.18 -6.13
CA GLY A 24 -12.25 -7.49 -7.57
C GLY A 24 -10.87 -7.32 -8.20
N GLY A 25 -9.84 -7.07 -7.40
CA GLY A 25 -8.45 -6.95 -7.85
C GLY A 25 -7.69 -5.83 -7.12
N TYR A 26 -6.37 -5.85 -7.22
CA TYR A 26 -5.51 -4.82 -6.64
C TYR A 26 -5.58 -3.47 -7.37
N ASP A 27 -6.04 -3.45 -8.63
CA ASP A 27 -6.28 -2.20 -9.38
C ASP A 27 -7.30 -1.28 -8.69
N ASN A 28 -8.13 -1.82 -7.79
CA ASN A 28 -9.14 -1.10 -7.01
C ASN A 28 -8.66 -0.68 -5.61
N LEU A 29 -7.37 -0.80 -5.30
CA LEU A 29 -6.82 -0.40 -3.99
C LEU A 29 -7.10 1.07 -3.65
N ASN A 30 -7.15 1.96 -4.65
CA ASN A 30 -7.51 3.37 -4.47
C ASN A 30 -8.95 3.57 -3.94
N GLU A 31 -9.88 2.69 -4.30
CA GLU A 31 -11.29 2.78 -3.88
C GLU A 31 -11.48 2.43 -2.40
N ILE A 32 -10.56 1.66 -1.81
CA ILE A 32 -10.57 1.32 -0.37
C ILE A 32 -10.40 2.58 0.49
N PHE A 33 -9.59 3.53 0.04
CA PHE A 33 -9.31 4.77 0.77
C PHE A 33 -10.17 5.96 0.31
N ASN A 34 -10.94 5.77 -0.75
CA ASN A 34 -11.82 6.80 -1.28
C ASN A 34 -12.90 7.13 -0.24
N GLN A 35 -12.93 8.36 0.28
CA GLN A 35 -13.93 8.75 1.29
C GLN A 35 -15.38 8.72 0.77
N SER A 36 -15.57 8.62 -0.55
CA SER A 36 -16.88 8.39 -1.16
C SER A 36 -17.34 6.92 -1.06
N ASN A 37 -16.44 5.98 -0.78
CA ASN A 37 -16.81 4.61 -0.42
C ASN A 37 -17.45 4.63 0.98
N PRO A 38 -18.72 4.22 1.16
CA PRO A 38 -19.38 4.24 2.47
C PRO A 38 -18.70 3.36 3.53
N ASP A 39 -17.91 2.37 3.10
CA ASP A 39 -17.18 1.44 3.97
C ASP A 39 -15.68 1.74 4.04
N TRP A 40 -15.19 2.89 3.54
CA TRP A 40 -13.76 3.23 3.47
C TRP A 40 -12.99 3.01 4.79
N VAL A 41 -13.60 3.36 5.93
CA VAL A 41 -13.00 3.15 7.25
C VAL A 41 -12.83 1.66 7.56
N LYS A 42 -13.87 0.86 7.29
CA LYS A 42 -13.86 -0.57 7.57
C LYS A 42 -12.87 -1.27 6.65
N ASP A 43 -12.87 -0.91 5.37
CA ASP A 43 -12.00 -1.52 4.37
C ASP A 43 -10.54 -1.13 4.59
N THR A 44 -10.25 0.13 4.90
CA THR A 44 -8.89 0.58 5.29
C THR A 44 -8.38 -0.18 6.50
N LYS A 45 -9.20 -0.31 7.55
CA LYS A 45 -8.84 -1.00 8.80
C LYS A 45 -8.62 -2.49 8.55
N TRP A 46 -9.48 -3.13 7.76
CA TRP A 46 -9.35 -4.53 7.35
C TRP A 46 -8.04 -4.75 6.59
N LEU A 47 -7.77 -3.94 5.57
CA LEU A 47 -6.59 -4.07 4.71
C LEU A 47 -5.31 -3.93 5.54
N LEU A 48 -5.21 -2.89 6.37
CA LEU A 48 -4.05 -2.70 7.24
C LEU A 48 -3.83 -3.85 8.20
N THR A 49 -4.92 -4.40 8.76
CA THR A 49 -4.82 -5.55 9.66
C THR A 49 -4.23 -6.75 8.96
N MET A 50 -4.72 -7.05 7.77
CA MET A 50 -4.24 -8.16 6.97
C MET A 50 -2.76 -7.95 6.56
N LEU A 51 -2.39 -6.79 6.01
CA LEU A 51 -1.01 -6.52 5.59
C LEU A 51 0.01 -6.55 6.73
N ILE A 52 -0.38 -6.06 7.92
CA ILE A 52 0.46 -6.14 9.12
C ILE A 52 0.62 -7.60 9.56
N ASN A 53 -0.46 -8.38 9.56
CA ASN A 53 -0.41 -9.78 9.98
C ASN A 53 0.43 -10.63 9.03
N GLU A 54 0.36 -10.39 7.72
CA GLU A 54 1.23 -11.06 6.74
C GLU A 54 2.71 -10.71 7.00
N GLY A 55 3.03 -9.45 7.31
CA GLY A 55 4.38 -9.05 7.70
C GLY A 55 4.86 -9.72 8.99
N LEU A 56 4.00 -9.82 10.01
CA LEU A 56 4.32 -10.49 11.27
C LEU A 56 4.55 -12.01 11.08
N LEU A 57 3.73 -12.65 10.26
CA LEU A 57 3.81 -14.09 10.00
C LEU A 57 4.99 -14.47 9.10
N GLU A 58 5.43 -13.57 8.22
CA GLU A 58 6.66 -13.76 7.44
C GLU A 58 7.92 -13.71 8.31
N GLU A 59 7.93 -12.87 9.35
CA GLU A 59 9.02 -12.80 10.33
C GLU A 59 9.00 -13.97 11.32
N ASP A 60 7.83 -14.39 11.78
CA ASP A 60 7.62 -15.53 12.68
C ASP A 60 6.24 -16.18 12.44
N GLU A 61 6.24 -17.43 11.94
CA GLU A 61 5.02 -18.20 11.67
C GLU A 61 4.11 -18.36 12.91
N ASN A 62 4.63 -18.19 14.13
CA ASN A 62 3.87 -18.28 15.38
C ASN A 62 3.52 -16.90 15.97
N ALA A 63 3.71 -15.82 15.22
CA ALA A 63 3.45 -14.46 15.69
C ALA A 63 1.99 -14.28 16.13
N GLU A 64 1.79 -13.49 17.18
CA GLU A 64 0.46 -13.07 17.62
C GLU A 64 -0.15 -12.11 16.59
N ILE A 65 -1.14 -12.59 15.84
CA ILE A 65 -1.86 -11.79 14.86
C ILE A 65 -2.71 -10.71 15.52
N MET A 66 -2.83 -9.57 14.85
CA MET A 66 -3.60 -8.43 15.32
C MET A 66 -5.06 -8.53 14.86
N GLU A 67 -5.98 -8.18 15.77
CA GLU A 67 -7.37 -7.95 15.43
C GLU A 67 -7.58 -6.55 14.84
N GLU A 68 -8.59 -6.40 13.97
CA GLU A 68 -8.95 -5.11 13.39
C GLU A 68 -9.21 -4.02 14.44
N GLN A 69 -9.82 -4.37 15.58
CA GLN A 69 -10.06 -3.42 16.67
C GLN A 69 -8.76 -2.90 17.26
N ARG A 70 -7.73 -3.75 17.34
CA ARG A 70 -6.40 -3.35 17.83
C ARG A 70 -5.72 -2.41 16.83
N VAL A 71 -5.77 -2.73 15.54
CA VAL A 71 -5.20 -1.90 14.46
C VAL A 71 -5.94 -0.56 14.34
N GLY A 72 -7.27 -0.56 14.43
CA GLY A 72 -8.08 0.66 14.42
C GLY A 72 -7.75 1.65 15.56
N ARG A 73 -7.24 1.16 16.70
CA ARG A 73 -6.74 2.04 17.79
C ARG A 73 -5.37 2.66 17.50
N LEU A 74 -4.63 2.13 16.52
CA LEU A 74 -3.32 2.64 16.11
C LEU A 74 -3.41 3.75 15.05
N ILE A 75 -4.52 3.78 14.31
CA ILE A 75 -4.75 4.73 13.22
C ILE A 75 -5.59 5.90 13.75
N HIS A 76 -5.19 7.12 13.41
CA HIS A 76 -5.92 8.33 13.75
C HIS A 76 -6.24 9.09 12.46
N VAL A 77 -7.35 9.83 12.43
CA VAL A 77 -7.72 10.60 11.21
C VAL A 77 -6.57 11.53 10.76
N GLY A 78 -5.80 12.07 11.70
CA GLY A 78 -4.63 12.90 11.41
C GLY A 78 -3.46 12.20 10.72
N ASN A 79 -3.39 10.86 10.73
CA ASN A 79 -2.33 10.08 10.05
C ASN A 79 -2.82 9.27 8.85
N LEU A 80 -4.10 9.41 8.45
CA LEU A 80 -4.69 8.60 7.39
C LEU A 80 -3.96 8.76 6.04
N ALA A 81 -3.54 9.98 5.71
CA ALA A 81 -2.78 10.24 4.47
C ALA A 81 -1.39 9.56 4.49
N GLU A 82 -0.72 9.52 5.63
CA GLU A 82 0.56 8.81 5.79
C GLU A 82 0.36 7.29 5.67
N VAL A 83 -0.69 6.78 6.29
CA VAL A 83 -1.08 5.37 6.22
C VAL A 83 -1.36 4.95 4.77
N GLN A 84 -2.12 5.75 4.03
CA GLN A 84 -2.41 5.49 2.62
C GLN A 84 -1.13 5.48 1.78
N ARG A 85 -0.24 6.46 1.97
CA ARG A 85 1.07 6.50 1.29
C ARG A 85 1.92 5.27 1.59
N ALA A 86 1.97 4.84 2.86
CA ALA A 86 2.74 3.67 3.26
C ALA A 86 2.24 2.38 2.59
N ILE A 87 0.92 2.23 2.44
CA ILE A 87 0.33 1.08 1.74
C ILE A 87 0.75 1.08 0.26
N PHE A 88 0.61 2.21 -0.44
CA PHE A 88 1.00 2.31 -1.84
C PHE A 88 2.51 2.11 -2.05
N ALA A 89 3.35 2.67 -1.19
CA ALA A 89 4.80 2.47 -1.25
C ALA A 89 5.16 0.98 -1.06
N SER A 90 4.49 0.30 -0.12
CA SER A 90 4.72 -1.13 0.12
C SER A 90 4.23 -2.00 -1.05
N PHE A 91 3.12 -1.62 -1.67
CA PHE A 91 2.59 -2.30 -2.86
C PHE A 91 3.53 -2.14 -4.07
N ALA A 92 4.00 -0.93 -4.33
CA ALA A 92 4.95 -0.64 -5.40
C ALA A 92 6.26 -1.42 -5.20
N ALA A 93 6.80 -1.41 -3.98
CA ALA A 93 7.99 -2.20 -3.65
C ALA A 93 7.76 -3.72 -3.83
N GLY A 94 6.59 -4.25 -3.44
CA GLY A 94 6.27 -5.67 -3.59
C GLY A 94 6.04 -6.13 -5.03
N THR A 95 5.56 -5.23 -5.91
CA THR A 95 5.26 -5.54 -7.31
C THR A 95 6.44 -5.30 -8.26
N ALA A 96 7.39 -4.45 -7.88
CA ALA A 96 8.65 -4.26 -8.61
C ALA A 96 9.59 -5.49 -8.52
N GLY A 97 9.31 -6.44 -7.61
CA GLY A 97 10.27 -7.46 -7.18
C GLY A 97 11.41 -6.84 -6.36
N ASP A 98 12.29 -7.65 -5.78
CA ASP A 98 13.47 -7.20 -4.99
C ASP A 98 14.48 -6.31 -5.78
N GLY A 99 14.10 -5.80 -6.94
CA GLY A 99 14.83 -4.83 -7.74
C GLY A 99 14.39 -3.40 -7.44
N GLU A 100 15.18 -2.74 -6.59
CA GLU A 100 15.38 -1.29 -6.54
C GLU A 100 14.27 -0.43 -5.88
N ASN A 101 14.62 0.03 -4.68
CA ASN A 101 14.18 1.29 -4.10
C ASN A 101 14.38 2.44 -5.10
N THR A 102 13.39 2.71 -5.94
CA THR A 102 13.25 4.00 -6.61
C THR A 102 12.43 4.89 -5.68
N GLY A 103 13.15 5.48 -4.72
CA GLY A 103 12.70 6.69 -4.05
C GLY A 103 12.61 7.81 -5.06
N GLU A 104 11.58 7.78 -5.91
CA GLU A 104 11.20 8.88 -6.78
C GLU A 104 9.82 9.32 -6.31
N THR A 105 9.87 10.35 -5.46
CA THR A 105 8.72 11.22 -5.24
C THR A 105 8.37 11.76 -6.62
N GLU A 106 7.15 11.51 -7.12
CA GLU A 106 6.65 12.12 -8.35
C GLU A 106 6.46 13.63 -8.13
N GLU A 107 7.57 14.35 -8.03
CA GLU A 107 7.66 15.76 -8.37
C GLU A 107 8.25 15.83 -9.79
N GLU A 108 7.58 16.60 -10.65
CA GLU A 108 8.02 17.01 -12.00
C GLU A 108 8.02 15.94 -13.11
N ARG A 109 6.83 15.72 -13.70
CA ARG A 109 6.73 15.54 -15.16
C ARG A 109 6.27 16.85 -15.80
N GLU A 110 7.14 17.86 -15.78
CA GLU A 110 7.15 18.89 -16.81
C GLU A 110 8.35 18.66 -17.74
N GLU A 111 8.13 18.93 -19.02
CA GLU A 111 9.10 18.95 -20.12
C GLU A 111 9.64 17.60 -20.65
N VAL A 112 8.92 17.05 -21.63
CA VAL A 112 9.61 16.49 -22.81
C VAL A 112 9.35 17.44 -23.98
N GLY A 113 10.28 18.37 -24.13
CA GLY A 113 10.44 19.21 -25.30
C GLY A 113 10.93 18.43 -26.53
N GLU A 114 10.65 19.06 -27.67
CA GLU A 114 11.45 19.04 -28.90
C GLU A 114 11.71 17.69 -29.60
N MET A 115 10.76 17.29 -30.45
CA MET A 115 11.09 16.53 -31.65
C MET A 115 11.71 17.46 -32.70
N LYS A 116 13.04 17.54 -32.77
CA LYS A 116 13.78 18.00 -33.96
C LYS A 116 15.20 17.42 -34.05
N ALA A 117 15.41 16.58 -35.07
CA ALA A 117 16.62 16.43 -35.90
C ALA A 117 16.32 15.30 -36.91
N GLY A 118 16.27 15.50 -38.24
CA GLY A 118 17.37 15.87 -39.14
C GLY A 118 17.95 14.56 -39.75
N GLN A 119 17.45 14.08 -40.90
CA GLN A 119 17.93 14.26 -42.29
C GLN A 119 19.14 13.38 -42.69
N GLU A 120 19.08 12.85 -43.94
CA GLU A 120 20.12 12.23 -44.79
C GLU A 120 20.34 10.70 -44.60
N SER A 121 20.33 9.85 -45.64
CA SER A 121 20.90 9.97 -47.00
C SER A 121 20.00 9.48 -48.13
#